data_AF-A0A552VBE7-F1
#
_entry.id   AF-A0A552VBE7-F1
#
_cell.length_a   1.000
_cell.length_b   1.000
_cell.length_c   1.000
_cell.angle_alpha   90.00
_cell.angle_beta   90.00
_cell.angle_gamma   90.00
#
_symmetry.space_group_name_H-M   'P 1'
#
loop_
_entity.id
_entity.type
_entity.pdbx_description
1 polymer ?
#
loop_
_entity_poly.entity_id
_entity_poly.type
_entity_poly.pdbx_seq_one_letter_code
_entity_poly.pdbx_strand_id
1 'polypeptide(L)'
;MDLNNLRKEIDKIDDQIVELFLKRMEVSKEIAEIKKTIGKNIFDGKREQEVLDKVSSKSGEMSDYIKQLYKEIMRLSKDYQTDAFKPNIVLIGMPGAGKTTIAEKLSVLFNMPVVETDKEVEKIEGKSIPEIFEQKGENYFRKIEKDVYKATSNVSGKIISTGGGAVKDKENIDILKQNGRIYYIMRDVEKLATVGRPLSSGGKEGLYKLFENRKALYENYCDVKIQNDLIDTAAKKIMEDFNAHFSN
;
A
#
# COMPACT_ATOMS: atom_id res chain seq x y z
N MET A 1 24.26 24.60 -37.22
CA MET A 1 23.85 24.30 -35.83
C MET A 1 24.71 23.13 -35.37
N ASP A 2 25.50 23.28 -34.32
CA ASP A 2 26.36 22.19 -33.81
C ASP A 2 25.50 21.14 -33.07
N LEU A 3 25.89 19.87 -33.14
CA LEU A 3 25.24 18.73 -32.51
C LEU A 3 24.94 18.98 -31.02
N ASN A 4 25.86 19.65 -30.33
CA ASN A 4 25.69 19.97 -28.91
C ASN A 4 24.55 20.95 -28.65
N ASN A 5 24.28 21.87 -29.57
CA ASN A 5 23.17 22.81 -29.42
C ASN A 5 21.82 22.11 -29.67
N LEU A 6 21.75 21.19 -30.64
CA LEU A 6 20.55 20.39 -30.88
C LEU A 6 20.25 19.46 -29.69
N ARG A 7 21.28 18.86 -29.07
CA ARG A 7 21.09 18.05 -27.85
C ARG A 7 20.51 18.86 -26.69
N LYS A 8 21.06 20.06 -26.44
CA LYS A 8 20.52 20.96 -25.41
C LYS A 8 19.08 21.41 -25.69
N GLU A 9 18.66 21.43 -26.95
CA GLU A 9 17.28 21.72 -27.32
C GLU A 9 16.38 20.53 -27.02
N ILE A 10 16.81 19.29 -27.30
CA ILE A 10 16.12 18.07 -26.89
C ILE A 10 15.97 18.01 -25.37
N ASP A 11 17.05 18.26 -24.60
CA ASP A 11 16.99 18.22 -23.14
C ASP A 11 15.87 19.13 -22.58
N LYS A 12 15.73 20.34 -23.14
CA LYS A 12 14.66 21.28 -22.76
C LYS A 12 13.26 20.80 -23.16
N ILE A 13 13.14 20.10 -24.27
CA ILE A 13 11.87 19.51 -24.71
C ILE A 13 11.51 18.33 -23.80
N ASP A 14 12.48 17.50 -23.43
CA ASP A 14 12.28 16.36 -22.53
C ASP A 14 11.82 16.82 -21.15
N ASP A 15 12.41 17.90 -20.61
CA ASP A 15 11.95 18.52 -19.36
C ASP A 15 10.45 18.89 -19.42
N GLN A 16 10.00 19.46 -20.53
CA GLN A 16 8.58 19.80 -20.74
C GLN A 16 7.70 18.56 -20.89
N ILE A 17 8.20 17.52 -21.57
CA ILE A 17 7.49 16.25 -21.71
C ILE A 17 7.26 15.62 -20.33
N VAL A 18 8.27 15.62 -19.46
CA VAL A 18 8.16 15.09 -18.09
C VAL A 18 7.11 15.88 -17.30
N GLU A 19 7.17 17.21 -17.32
CA GLU A 19 6.20 18.05 -16.61
C GLU A 19 4.75 17.78 -17.09
N LEU A 20 4.53 17.75 -18.40
CA LEU A 20 3.22 17.48 -18.99
C LEU A 20 2.73 16.06 -18.70
N PHE A 21 3.64 15.08 -18.69
CA PHE A 21 3.29 13.70 -18.37
C PHE A 21 2.86 13.56 -16.90
N LEU A 22 3.59 14.15 -15.95
CA LEU A 22 3.22 14.14 -14.53
C LEU A 22 1.87 14.79 -14.29
N LYS A 23 1.64 15.98 -14.84
CA LYS A 23 0.34 16.67 -14.78
C LYS A 23 -0.79 15.81 -15.36
N ARG A 24 -0.53 15.09 -16.44
CA ARG A 24 -1.51 14.18 -17.04
C ARG A 24 -1.82 13.00 -16.10
N MET A 25 -0.84 12.45 -15.40
CA MET A 25 -1.05 11.38 -14.43
C MET A 25 -1.92 11.83 -13.25
N GLU A 26 -1.71 13.04 -12.73
CA GLU A 26 -2.56 13.63 -11.68
C GLU A 26 -4.02 13.72 -12.10
N VAL A 27 -4.29 14.30 -13.28
CA VAL A 27 -5.66 14.38 -13.84
C VAL A 27 -6.24 12.99 -14.08
N SER A 28 -5.41 12.02 -14.49
CA SER A 28 -5.87 10.64 -14.68
C SER A 28 -6.32 10.03 -13.35
N LYS A 29 -5.60 10.28 -12.26
CA LYS A 29 -5.99 9.84 -10.92
C LYS A 29 -7.35 10.44 -10.52
N GLU A 30 -7.52 11.75 -10.65
CA GLU A 30 -8.80 12.43 -10.37
C GLU A 30 -9.98 11.84 -11.16
N ILE A 31 -9.78 11.59 -12.46
CA ILE A 31 -10.79 10.93 -13.32
C ILE A 31 -11.17 9.57 -12.76
N ALA A 32 -10.20 8.79 -12.28
CA ALA A 32 -10.46 7.46 -11.75
C ALA A 32 -11.16 7.49 -10.39
N GLU A 33 -10.89 8.47 -9.52
CA GLU A 33 -11.66 8.73 -8.29
C GLU A 33 -13.14 8.99 -8.62
N ILE A 34 -13.39 9.88 -9.58
CA ILE A 34 -14.76 10.21 -10.02
C ILE A 34 -15.43 8.97 -10.61
N LYS A 35 -14.74 8.22 -11.50
CA LYS A 35 -15.26 7.00 -12.12
C LYS A 35 -15.66 5.97 -11.07
N LYS A 36 -14.88 5.80 -10.00
CA LYS A 36 -15.21 4.94 -8.85
C LYS A 36 -16.49 5.41 -8.16
N THR A 37 -16.64 6.70 -7.90
CA THR A 37 -17.85 7.27 -7.28
C THR A 37 -19.12 7.04 -8.12
N ILE A 38 -19.01 7.09 -9.44
CA ILE A 38 -20.15 6.92 -10.36
C ILE A 38 -20.28 5.49 -10.92
N GLY A 39 -19.48 4.53 -10.44
CA GLY A 39 -19.53 3.13 -10.87
C GLY A 39 -19.14 2.89 -12.33
N LYS A 40 -18.23 3.70 -12.91
CA LYS A 40 -17.73 3.54 -14.28
C LYS A 40 -16.36 2.88 -14.32
N ASN A 41 -16.11 2.12 -15.39
CA ASN A 41 -14.82 1.46 -15.62
C ASN A 41 -13.71 2.44 -16.02
N ILE A 42 -12.47 2.12 -15.61
CA ILE A 42 -11.26 2.87 -16.01
C ILE A 42 -11.09 2.86 -17.53
N PHE A 43 -11.26 1.70 -18.16
CA PHE A 43 -11.22 1.57 -19.61
C PHE A 43 -12.51 2.09 -20.27
N ASP A 44 -12.33 2.93 -21.29
CA ASP A 44 -13.40 3.41 -22.17
C ASP A 44 -12.89 3.42 -23.62
N GLY A 45 -13.16 2.33 -24.35
CA GLY A 45 -12.63 2.14 -25.70
C GLY A 45 -13.10 3.20 -26.70
N LYS A 46 -14.32 3.73 -26.52
CA LYS A 46 -14.84 4.81 -27.38
C LYS A 46 -14.03 6.08 -27.14
N ARG A 47 -13.81 6.44 -25.88
CA ARG A 47 -13.02 7.61 -25.52
C ARG A 47 -11.57 7.50 -25.98
N GLU A 48 -10.96 6.32 -25.86
CA GLU A 48 -9.59 6.09 -26.34
C GLU A 48 -9.49 6.29 -27.86
N GLN A 49 -10.45 5.75 -28.63
CA GLN A 49 -10.49 5.95 -30.07
C GLN A 49 -10.66 7.44 -30.45
N GLU A 50 -11.56 8.16 -29.78
CA GLU A 50 -11.73 9.62 -30.00
C GLU A 50 -10.44 10.41 -29.76
N VAL A 51 -9.67 10.05 -28.74
CA VAL A 51 -8.38 10.70 -28.46
C VAL A 51 -7.38 10.36 -29.56
N LEU A 52 -7.28 9.09 -29.99
CA LEU A 52 -6.39 8.68 -31.07
C LEU A 52 -6.72 9.42 -32.38
N ASP A 53 -7.99 9.53 -32.75
CA ASP A 53 -8.43 10.25 -33.95
C ASP A 53 -8.07 11.75 -33.86
N LYS A 54 -8.31 12.35 -32.67
CA LYS A 54 -7.99 13.75 -32.41
C LYS A 54 -6.49 14.06 -32.51
N VAL A 55 -5.61 13.18 -32.01
CA VAL A 55 -4.16 13.45 -32.08
C VAL A 55 -3.61 13.18 -33.47
N SER A 56 -4.13 12.15 -34.15
CA SER A 56 -3.72 11.77 -35.51
C SER A 56 -3.98 12.88 -36.53
N SER A 57 -5.13 13.55 -36.42
CA SER A 57 -5.49 14.68 -37.29
C SER A 57 -4.60 15.91 -37.11
N LYS A 58 -3.84 16.01 -36.01
CA LYS A 58 -2.93 17.13 -35.72
C LYS A 58 -1.47 16.85 -36.03
N SER A 59 -1.12 15.59 -36.30
CA SER A 59 0.27 15.14 -36.38
C SER A 59 0.83 14.98 -37.79
N GLY A 60 0.02 15.18 -38.83
CA GLY A 60 0.45 15.08 -40.24
C GLY A 60 1.15 13.75 -40.53
N GLU A 61 2.33 13.82 -41.15
CA GLU A 61 3.17 12.65 -41.51
C GLU A 61 3.61 11.81 -40.30
N MET A 62 3.62 12.38 -39.08
CA MET A 62 4.02 11.68 -37.85
C MET A 62 2.86 10.93 -37.18
N SER A 63 1.69 10.85 -37.82
CA SER A 63 0.47 10.25 -37.24
C SER A 63 0.68 8.88 -36.63
N ASP A 64 1.39 7.98 -37.31
CA ASP A 64 1.55 6.61 -36.83
C ASP A 64 2.47 6.51 -35.60
N TYR A 65 3.50 7.36 -35.52
CA TYR A 65 4.34 7.48 -34.32
C TYR A 65 3.57 8.09 -33.15
N ILE A 66 2.78 9.14 -33.40
CA ILE A 66 1.95 9.78 -32.37
C ILE A 66 0.88 8.82 -31.85
N LYS A 67 0.24 8.02 -32.71
CA LYS A 67 -0.70 6.97 -32.28
C LYS A 67 -0.03 5.95 -31.37
N GLN A 68 1.18 5.50 -31.70
CA GLN A 68 1.93 4.55 -30.87
C GLN A 68 2.26 5.15 -29.49
N LEU A 69 2.80 6.38 -29.47
CA LEU A 69 3.08 7.09 -28.22
C LEU A 69 1.82 7.25 -27.36
N TYR A 70 0.69 7.66 -27.95
CA TYR A 70 -0.55 7.88 -27.19
C TYR A 70 -1.16 6.59 -26.68
N LYS A 71 -1.06 5.48 -27.41
CA LYS A 71 -1.44 4.15 -26.90
C LYS A 71 -0.65 3.79 -25.65
N GLU A 72 0.66 4.05 -25.66
CA GLU A 72 1.51 3.78 -24.51
C GLU A 72 1.22 4.72 -23.33
N ILE A 73 1.06 6.02 -23.59
CA ILE A 73 0.62 6.98 -22.56
C ILE A 73 -0.72 6.54 -21.95
N MET A 74 -1.70 6.13 -22.77
CA MET A 74 -2.99 5.64 -22.28
C MET A 74 -2.84 4.37 -21.45
N ARG A 75 -1.99 3.42 -21.88
CA ARG A 75 -1.67 2.21 -21.12
C ARG A 75 -1.10 2.56 -19.75
N LEU A 76 -0.03 3.36 -19.71
CA LEU A 76 0.61 3.82 -18.47
C LEU A 76 -0.35 4.59 -17.57
N SER A 77 -1.28 5.36 -18.15
CA SER A 77 -2.29 6.08 -17.37
C SER A 77 -3.28 5.14 -16.70
N LYS A 78 -3.74 4.11 -17.43
CA LYS A 78 -4.62 3.08 -16.89
C LYS A 78 -3.93 2.28 -15.81
N ASP A 79 -2.66 1.94 -16.00
CA ASP A 79 -1.84 1.25 -15.00
C ASP A 79 -1.72 2.13 -13.74
N TYR A 80 -1.35 3.41 -13.89
CA TYR A 80 -1.25 4.37 -12.79
C TYR A 80 -2.59 4.57 -12.07
N GLN A 81 -3.69 4.65 -12.81
CA GLN A 81 -5.03 4.69 -12.23
C GLN A 81 -5.29 3.41 -11.43
N THR A 82 -5.05 2.23 -12.01
CA THR A 82 -5.31 0.95 -11.35
C THR A 82 -4.45 0.77 -10.11
N ASP A 83 -3.16 1.11 -10.16
CA ASP A 83 -2.24 1.07 -9.02
C ASP A 83 -2.62 2.06 -7.93
N ALA A 84 -3.09 3.26 -8.31
CA ALA A 84 -3.62 4.25 -7.37
C ALA A 84 -4.89 3.76 -6.64
N PHE A 85 -5.59 2.76 -7.17
CA PHE A 85 -6.75 2.13 -6.51
C PHE A 85 -6.53 0.69 -6.10
N LYS A 86 -5.32 0.13 -6.25
CA LYS A 86 -5.02 -1.22 -5.79
C LYS A 86 -5.11 -1.22 -4.26
N PRO A 87 -6.07 -1.92 -3.65
CA PRO A 87 -6.25 -1.83 -2.20
C PRO A 87 -5.03 -2.35 -1.46
N ASN A 88 -4.80 -1.86 -0.25
CA ASN A 88 -3.72 -2.35 0.59
C ASN A 88 -4.06 -3.72 1.18
N ILE A 89 -3.05 -4.56 1.33
CA ILE A 89 -3.12 -5.77 2.16
C ILE A 89 -2.63 -5.38 3.55
N VAL A 90 -3.51 -5.37 4.54
CA VAL A 90 -3.17 -4.96 5.91
C VAL A 90 -3.09 -6.19 6.81
N LEU A 91 -1.94 -6.41 7.43
CA LEU A 91 -1.72 -7.53 8.35
C LEU A 91 -1.79 -7.03 9.79
N ILE A 92 -2.77 -7.54 10.54
CA ILE A 92 -2.90 -7.34 11.99
C ILE A 92 -2.68 -8.66 12.73
N GLY A 93 -2.39 -8.57 14.03
CA GLY A 93 -2.23 -9.74 14.89
C GLY A 93 -1.10 -9.56 15.90
N MET A 94 -0.94 -10.56 16.75
CA MET A 94 0.01 -10.49 17.84
C MET A 94 1.44 -10.26 17.37
N PRO A 95 2.27 -9.59 18.19
CA PRO A 95 3.72 -9.65 18.05
C PRO A 95 4.19 -11.12 17.97
N GLY A 96 5.05 -11.44 17.01
CA GLY A 96 5.54 -12.82 16.80
C GLY A 96 4.62 -13.73 15.99
N ALA A 97 3.46 -13.24 15.52
CA ALA A 97 2.53 -14.03 14.70
C ALA A 97 3.03 -14.35 13.28
N GLY A 98 4.16 -13.76 12.84
CA GLY A 98 4.74 -13.99 11.51
C GLY A 98 4.35 -12.96 10.44
N LYS A 99 3.78 -11.81 10.84
CA LYS A 99 3.32 -10.75 9.91
C LYS A 99 4.41 -10.27 8.95
N THR A 100 5.61 -9.97 9.45
CA THR A 100 6.76 -9.54 8.63
C THR A 100 7.10 -10.56 7.55
N THR A 101 7.25 -11.83 7.92
CA THR A 101 7.59 -12.92 7.00
C THR A 101 6.49 -13.19 5.98
N ILE A 102 5.22 -13.12 6.40
CA ILE A 102 4.07 -13.24 5.47
C ILE A 102 4.04 -12.03 4.51
N ALA A 103 4.31 -10.83 5.01
CA ALA A 103 4.35 -9.62 4.18
C ALA A 103 5.43 -9.71 3.10
N GLU A 104 6.63 -10.17 3.45
CA GLU A 104 7.72 -10.42 2.49
C GLU A 104 7.31 -11.45 1.43
N LYS A 105 6.66 -12.55 1.83
CA LYS A 105 6.16 -13.55 0.88
C LYS A 105 5.10 -12.97 -0.06
N LEU A 106 4.14 -12.22 0.47
CA LEU A 106 3.10 -11.56 -0.32
C LEU A 106 3.68 -10.51 -1.26
N SER A 107 4.77 -9.84 -0.87
CA SER A 107 5.45 -8.84 -1.69
C SER A 107 5.94 -9.45 -2.99
N VAL A 108 6.56 -10.63 -2.91
CA VAL A 108 7.00 -11.39 -4.09
C VAL A 108 5.81 -11.84 -4.94
N LEU A 109 4.74 -12.32 -4.31
CA LEU A 109 3.55 -12.83 -5.03
C LEU A 109 2.79 -11.73 -5.78
N PHE A 110 2.69 -10.54 -5.19
CA PHE A 110 1.89 -9.43 -5.71
C PHE A 110 2.69 -8.32 -6.40
N ASN A 111 4.03 -8.41 -6.36
CA ASN A 111 4.95 -7.33 -6.71
C ASN A 111 4.57 -6.00 -6.01
N MET A 112 4.19 -6.08 -4.73
CA MET A 112 3.77 -4.93 -3.91
C MET A 112 4.83 -4.64 -2.85
N PRO A 113 5.21 -3.38 -2.63
CA PRO A 113 6.17 -3.04 -1.58
C PRO A 113 5.56 -3.22 -0.18
N VAL A 114 6.40 -3.65 0.75
CA VAL A 114 6.04 -3.83 2.17
C VAL A 114 6.31 -2.56 2.95
N VAL A 115 5.39 -2.23 3.85
CA VAL A 115 5.55 -1.19 4.86
C VAL A 115 5.39 -1.82 6.23
N GLU A 116 6.44 -1.76 7.05
CA GLU A 116 6.36 -2.15 8.46
C GLU A 116 6.20 -0.91 9.33
N THR A 117 5.01 -0.71 9.89
CA THR A 117 4.68 0.54 10.60
C THR A 117 5.57 0.81 11.81
N ASP A 118 5.96 -0.23 12.55
CA ASP A 118 6.93 -0.11 13.65
C ASP A 118 8.29 0.43 13.15
N LYS A 119 8.79 -0.06 12.01
CA LYS A 119 10.05 0.43 11.42
C LYS A 119 9.94 1.85 10.89
N GLU A 120 8.79 2.24 10.34
CA GLU A 120 8.57 3.62 9.89
C GLU A 120 8.56 4.59 11.07
N VAL A 121 7.99 4.22 12.22
CA VAL A 121 8.08 5.02 13.44
C VAL A 121 9.53 5.17 13.88
N GLU A 122 10.30 4.08 13.94
CA GLU A 122 11.71 4.11 14.34
C GLU A 122 12.56 4.98 13.39
N LYS A 123 12.28 4.90 12.10
CA LYS A 123 12.94 5.71 11.06
C LYS A 123 12.65 7.20 11.20
N ILE A 124 11.39 7.58 11.47
CA ILE A 124 10.99 8.98 11.67
C ILE A 124 11.64 9.56 12.93
N GLU A 125 11.69 8.77 14.00
CA GLU A 125 12.21 9.20 15.30
C GLU A 125 13.74 9.09 15.42
N GLY A 126 14.37 8.32 14.53
CA GLY A 126 15.80 7.99 14.61
C GLY A 126 16.17 7.18 15.85
N LYS A 127 15.20 6.48 16.46
CA LYS A 127 15.31 5.77 17.74
C LYS A 127 14.49 4.50 17.70
N SER A 128 14.90 3.49 18.45
CA SER A 128 14.11 2.27 18.60
C SER A 128 12.84 2.52 19.40
N ILE A 129 11.80 1.69 19.21
CA ILE A 129 10.56 1.80 19.98
C ILE A 129 10.80 1.78 21.50
N PRO A 130 11.63 0.88 22.08
CA PRO A 130 11.95 0.92 23.51
C PRO A 130 12.48 2.29 23.98
N GLU A 131 13.39 2.91 23.23
CA GLU A 131 13.96 4.22 23.57
C GLU A 131 12.91 5.34 23.49
N ILE A 132 12.00 5.27 22.52
CA ILE A 132 10.88 6.23 22.41
C ILE A 132 9.98 6.12 23.64
N PHE A 133 9.65 4.90 24.08
CA PHE A 133 8.84 4.68 25.27
C PHE A 133 9.53 5.20 26.53
N GLU A 134 10.83 4.93 26.70
CA GLU A 134 11.60 5.37 27.87
C GLU A 134 11.72 6.90 27.94
N GLN A 135 11.99 7.57 26.80
CA GLN A 135 12.30 8.99 26.78
C GLN A 135 11.07 9.89 26.63
N LYS A 136 10.05 9.43 25.89
CA LYS A 136 8.88 10.24 25.51
C LYS A 136 7.54 9.66 25.96
N GLY A 137 7.52 8.41 26.44
CA GLY A 137 6.32 7.73 26.94
C GLY A 137 5.41 7.15 25.86
N GLU A 138 4.50 6.26 26.27
CA GLU A 138 3.57 5.57 25.36
C GLU A 138 2.64 6.56 24.62
N ASN A 139 2.14 7.60 25.29
CA ASN A 139 1.22 8.57 24.68
C ASN A 139 1.84 9.26 23.45
N TYR A 140 3.12 9.62 23.53
CA TYR A 140 3.85 10.18 22.40
C TYR A 140 3.99 9.16 21.26
N PHE A 141 4.41 7.94 21.58
CA PHE A 141 4.52 6.86 20.59
C PHE A 141 3.20 6.63 19.85
N ARG A 142 2.07 6.58 20.57
CA ARG A 142 0.75 6.39 19.97
C ARG A 142 0.35 7.51 19.00
N LYS A 143 0.77 8.74 19.27
CA LYS A 143 0.54 9.87 18.37
C LYS A 143 1.30 9.68 17.05
N ILE A 144 2.59 9.36 17.12
CA ILE A 144 3.42 9.14 15.92
C ILE A 144 2.98 7.89 15.15
N GLU A 145 2.64 6.81 15.85
CA GLU A 145 2.10 5.57 15.27
C GLU A 145 0.84 5.87 14.44
N LYS A 146 -0.05 6.73 14.95
CA LYS A 146 -1.26 7.17 14.25
C LYS A 146 -0.96 7.99 12.99
N ASP A 147 0.03 8.89 13.05
CA ASP A 147 0.46 9.67 11.89
C ASP A 147 1.07 8.76 10.81
N VAL A 148 1.80 7.72 11.20
CA VAL A 148 2.30 6.67 10.29
C VAL A 148 1.14 5.91 9.65
N TYR A 149 0.10 5.50 10.39
CA TYR A 149 -1.07 4.86 9.77
C TYR A 149 -1.74 5.77 8.75
N LYS A 150 -1.94 7.06 9.06
CA LYS A 150 -2.50 8.03 8.09
C LYS A 150 -1.66 8.12 6.82
N ALA A 151 -0.35 8.30 6.96
CA ALA A 151 0.55 8.42 5.82
C ALA A 151 0.57 7.15 4.96
N THR A 152 0.61 5.98 5.59
CA THR A 152 0.72 4.69 4.90
C THR A 152 -0.59 4.24 4.25
N SER A 153 -1.74 4.50 4.87
CA SER A 153 -3.06 4.18 4.31
C SER A 153 -3.43 5.06 3.11
N ASN A 154 -2.90 6.28 3.03
CA ASN A 154 -3.12 7.20 1.90
C ASN A 154 -2.43 6.74 0.60
N VAL A 155 -1.53 5.76 0.67
CA VAL A 155 -0.86 5.19 -0.50
C VAL A 155 -1.42 3.80 -0.76
N SER A 156 -1.91 3.58 -1.97
CA SER A 156 -2.45 2.30 -2.45
C SER A 156 -1.34 1.34 -2.87
N GLY A 157 -1.70 0.07 -3.06
CA GLY A 157 -0.80 -0.95 -3.61
C GLY A 157 0.28 -1.42 -2.64
N LYS A 158 0.07 -1.30 -1.32
CA LYS A 158 1.04 -1.68 -0.28
C LYS A 158 0.62 -2.91 0.51
N ILE A 159 1.61 -3.62 1.03
CA ILE A 159 1.40 -4.62 2.08
C ILE A 159 1.82 -3.98 3.41
N ILE A 160 0.86 -3.69 4.28
CA ILE A 160 1.08 -2.97 5.53
C ILE A 160 1.14 -3.99 6.68
N SER A 161 2.34 -4.23 7.22
CA SER A 161 2.56 -5.00 8.44
C SER A 161 2.45 -4.07 9.66
N THR A 162 1.41 -4.27 10.46
CA THR A 162 1.12 -3.37 11.59
C THR A 162 1.87 -3.76 12.87
N GLY A 163 2.16 -2.77 13.72
CA GLY A 163 2.49 -3.01 15.11
C GLY A 163 1.37 -3.77 15.84
N GLY A 164 1.72 -4.59 16.83
CA GLY A 164 0.71 -5.38 17.56
C GLY A 164 -0.34 -4.53 18.27
N GLY A 165 -0.06 -3.26 18.53
CA GLY A 165 -0.96 -2.31 19.21
C GLY A 165 -1.99 -1.64 18.30
N ALA A 166 -1.94 -1.84 16.97
CA ALA A 166 -2.77 -1.13 15.98
C ALA A 166 -4.27 -1.14 16.34
N VAL A 167 -4.76 -2.29 16.79
CA VAL A 167 -6.18 -2.53 17.14
C VAL A 167 -6.65 -1.85 18.42
N LYS A 168 -5.78 -1.21 19.20
CA LYS A 168 -6.18 -0.53 20.44
C LYS A 168 -6.94 0.77 20.19
N ASP A 169 -6.74 1.39 19.03
CA ASP A 169 -7.43 2.61 18.62
C ASP A 169 -8.28 2.30 17.39
N LYS A 170 -9.59 2.49 17.51
CA LYS A 170 -10.54 2.28 16.41
C LYS A 170 -10.22 3.19 15.21
N GLU A 171 -9.73 4.40 15.44
CA GLU A 171 -9.42 5.34 14.35
C GLU A 171 -8.31 4.78 13.44
N ASN A 172 -7.30 4.10 14.02
CA ASN A 172 -6.26 3.44 13.23
C ASN A 172 -6.86 2.39 12.28
N ILE A 173 -7.82 1.61 12.78
CA ILE A 173 -8.50 0.59 11.99
C ILE A 173 -9.39 1.22 10.93
N ASP A 174 -10.12 2.28 11.26
CA ASP A 174 -10.97 2.98 10.30
C ASP A 174 -10.12 3.54 9.14
N ILE A 175 -8.96 4.14 9.45
CA ILE A 175 -7.98 4.62 8.45
C ILE A 175 -7.47 3.45 7.57
N LEU A 176 -7.10 2.33 8.18
CA LEU A 176 -6.59 1.17 7.45
C LEU A 176 -7.65 0.51 6.56
N LYS A 177 -8.93 0.51 6.99
CA LYS A 177 -10.06 -0.05 6.23
C LYS A 177 -10.49 0.82 5.04
N GLN A 178 -10.24 2.12 5.08
CA GLN A 178 -10.63 3.02 3.97
C GLN A 178 -10.01 2.61 2.63
N ASN A 179 -8.78 2.09 2.67
CA ASN A 179 -8.01 1.73 1.48
C ASN A 179 -7.31 0.38 1.64
N GLY A 180 -7.88 -0.56 2.39
CA GLY A 180 -7.23 -1.82 2.64
C GLY A 180 -8.16 -2.91 3.13
N ARG A 181 -7.75 -4.16 2.88
CA ARG A 181 -8.38 -5.35 3.42
C ARG A 181 -7.53 -5.88 4.56
N ILE A 182 -8.17 -6.09 5.72
CA ILE A 182 -7.51 -6.41 6.98
C ILE A 182 -7.53 -7.91 7.23
N TYR A 183 -6.33 -8.50 7.27
CA TYR A 183 -6.10 -9.91 7.59
C TYR A 183 -5.57 -10.05 9.01
N TYR A 184 -6.30 -10.76 9.86
CA TYR A 184 -5.81 -11.16 11.18
C TYR A 184 -4.98 -12.43 11.07
N ILE A 185 -3.67 -12.29 11.28
CA ILE A 185 -2.73 -13.41 11.35
C ILE A 185 -2.77 -14.02 12.75
N MET A 186 -3.38 -15.19 12.83
CA MET A 186 -3.52 -15.99 14.05
C MET A 186 -2.36 -16.97 14.15
N ARG A 187 -1.82 -17.12 15.36
CA ARG A 187 -0.81 -18.12 15.69
C ARG A 187 -0.96 -18.48 17.16
N ASP A 188 -0.75 -19.75 17.49
CA ASP A 188 -0.82 -20.20 18.89
C ASP A 188 0.12 -19.36 19.76
N VAL A 189 -0.37 -18.91 20.92
CA VAL A 189 0.37 -18.04 21.84
C VAL A 189 1.72 -18.66 22.23
N GLU A 190 1.74 -19.99 22.44
CA GLU A 190 2.95 -20.77 22.74
C GLU A 190 4.00 -20.76 21.61
N LYS A 191 3.58 -20.47 20.37
CA LYS A 191 4.43 -20.46 19.18
C LYS A 191 4.84 -19.05 18.74
N LEU A 192 4.50 -18.01 19.50
CA LEU A 192 4.87 -16.63 19.20
C LEU A 192 6.35 -16.37 19.54
N ALA A 193 7.06 -15.69 18.64
CA ALA A 193 8.45 -15.29 18.88
C ALA A 193 8.53 -14.22 19.99
N THR A 194 9.32 -14.48 21.03
CA THR A 194 9.44 -13.63 22.24
C THR A 194 10.65 -12.68 22.24
N VAL A 195 11.57 -12.81 21.28
CA VAL A 195 12.84 -12.06 21.27
C VAL A 195 12.64 -10.62 20.77
N GLY A 196 13.23 -9.65 21.48
CA GLY A 196 13.41 -8.26 21.01
C GLY A 196 12.19 -7.34 21.08
N ARG A 197 11.18 -7.63 21.92
CA ARG A 197 9.94 -6.86 21.96
C ARG A 197 9.71 -6.14 23.31
N PRO A 198 9.63 -4.79 23.33
CA PRO A 198 9.51 -4.02 24.59
C PRO A 198 8.19 -4.25 25.35
N LEU A 199 7.10 -4.59 24.64
CA LEU A 199 5.76 -4.74 25.21
C LEU A 199 5.46 -6.15 25.76
N SER A 200 6.44 -7.07 25.79
CA SER A 200 6.33 -8.38 26.45
C SER A 200 6.97 -8.39 27.84
N SER A 201 6.98 -7.24 28.52
CA SER A 201 7.35 -7.15 29.93
C SER A 201 6.54 -8.18 30.73
N GLY A 202 7.22 -9.17 31.31
CA GLY A 202 6.59 -10.30 32.03
C GLY A 202 6.64 -11.66 31.32
N GLY A 203 7.39 -11.83 30.22
CA GLY A 203 7.62 -13.15 29.60
C GLY A 203 6.34 -13.76 29.02
N LYS A 204 6.17 -15.08 29.16
CA LYS A 204 4.98 -15.80 28.63
C LYS A 204 3.67 -15.27 29.22
N GLU A 205 3.60 -15.03 30.53
CA GLU A 205 2.38 -14.54 31.18
C GLU A 205 1.96 -13.14 30.70
N GLY A 206 2.93 -12.24 30.51
CA GLY A 206 2.69 -10.92 29.93
C GLY A 206 2.12 -11.03 28.50
N LEU A 207 2.66 -11.95 27.70
CA LEU A 207 2.17 -12.22 26.34
C LEU A 207 0.75 -12.81 26.33
N TYR A 208 0.44 -13.70 27.25
CA TYR A 208 -0.92 -14.25 27.43
C TYR A 208 -1.92 -13.17 27.80
N LYS A 209 -1.62 -12.32 28.79
CA LYS A 209 -2.48 -11.17 29.15
C LYS A 209 -2.66 -10.23 27.96
N LEU A 210 -1.61 -9.99 27.19
CA LEU A 210 -1.66 -9.15 26.00
C LEU A 210 -2.59 -9.77 24.92
N PHE A 211 -2.50 -11.08 24.72
CA PHE A 211 -3.35 -11.81 23.79
C PHE A 211 -4.82 -11.72 24.19
N GLU A 212 -5.16 -12.04 25.44
CA GLU A 212 -6.54 -12.00 25.95
C GLU A 212 -7.17 -10.62 25.76
N ASN A 213 -6.42 -9.55 26.05
CA ASN A 213 -6.89 -8.18 25.90
C ASN A 213 -7.09 -7.73 24.44
N ARG A 214 -6.43 -8.38 23.47
CA ARG A 214 -6.44 -7.93 22.06
C ARG A 214 -7.16 -8.88 21.12
N LYS A 215 -7.37 -10.14 21.50
CA LYS A 215 -8.01 -11.16 20.64
C LYS A 215 -9.35 -10.67 20.10
N ALA A 216 -10.25 -10.23 20.97
CA ALA A 216 -11.56 -9.73 20.56
C ALA A 216 -11.45 -8.52 19.61
N LEU A 217 -10.47 -7.65 19.81
CA LEU A 217 -10.24 -6.50 18.93
C LEU A 217 -9.74 -6.94 17.55
N TYR A 218 -8.77 -7.87 17.47
CA TYR A 218 -8.33 -8.42 16.19
C TYR A 218 -9.48 -9.09 15.43
N GLU A 219 -10.32 -9.85 16.13
CA GLU A 219 -11.46 -10.54 15.53
C GLU A 219 -12.56 -9.58 15.06
N ASN A 220 -12.84 -8.52 15.82
CA ASN A 220 -13.84 -7.52 15.45
C ASN A 220 -13.40 -6.66 14.27
N TYR A 221 -12.10 -6.42 14.13
CA TYR A 221 -11.57 -5.49 13.13
C TYR A 221 -11.06 -6.15 11.85
N CYS A 222 -10.81 -7.45 11.85
CA CYS A 222 -10.41 -8.14 10.62
C CYS A 222 -11.57 -8.33 9.65
N ASP A 223 -11.27 -8.34 8.36
CA ASP A 223 -12.18 -8.81 7.33
C ASP A 223 -12.03 -10.34 7.14
N VAL A 224 -10.81 -10.85 7.36
CA VAL A 224 -10.49 -12.29 7.23
C VAL A 224 -9.55 -12.74 8.33
N LYS A 225 -9.84 -13.91 8.92
CA LYS A 225 -8.98 -14.60 9.88
C LYS A 225 -8.08 -15.61 9.15
N ILE A 226 -6.77 -15.55 9.38
CA ILE A 226 -5.78 -16.41 8.74
C ILE A 226 -4.98 -17.15 9.81
N GLN A 227 -5.15 -18.46 9.89
CA GLN A 227 -4.31 -19.31 10.72
C GLN A 227 -2.91 -19.45 10.08
N ASN A 228 -1.87 -19.11 10.84
CA ASN A 228 -0.47 -19.23 10.43
C ASN A 228 0.22 -20.40 11.14
N ASP A 229 -0.01 -21.61 10.62
CA ASP A 229 0.78 -22.78 10.96
C ASP A 229 2.02 -22.89 10.07
N LEU A 230 1.89 -22.48 8.80
CA LEU A 230 2.95 -22.42 7.79
C LEU A 230 2.82 -21.12 6.98
N ILE A 231 3.94 -20.40 6.81
CA ILE A 231 3.99 -19.11 6.12
C ILE A 231 3.45 -19.19 4.70
N ASP A 232 3.86 -20.20 3.93
CA ASP A 232 3.46 -20.37 2.53
C ASP A 232 1.95 -20.59 2.39
N THR A 233 1.36 -21.40 3.28
CA THR A 233 -0.08 -21.64 3.29
C THR A 233 -0.86 -20.39 3.69
N ALA A 234 -0.39 -19.64 4.68
CA ALA A 234 -1.02 -18.39 5.10
C ALA A 234 -0.98 -17.33 3.98
N ALA A 235 0.19 -17.14 3.35
CA ALA A 235 0.34 -16.20 2.24
C ALA A 235 -0.53 -16.59 1.03
N LYS A 236 -0.61 -17.88 0.69
CA LYS A 236 -1.47 -18.37 -0.38
C LYS A 236 -2.95 -18.09 -0.12
N LYS A 237 -3.44 -18.35 1.09
CA LYS A 237 -4.84 -18.06 1.48
C LYS A 237 -5.17 -16.57 1.40
N ILE A 238 -4.25 -15.71 1.84
CA ILE A 238 -4.41 -14.25 1.70
C ILE A 238 -4.47 -13.86 0.23
N MET A 239 -3.60 -14.42 -0.60
CA MET A 239 -3.57 -14.15 -2.03
C MET A 239 -4.88 -14.55 -2.72
N GLU A 240 -5.39 -15.75 -2.43
CA GLU A 240 -6.64 -16.26 -2.98
C GLU A 240 -7.84 -15.38 -2.59
N ASP A 241 -7.98 -15.03 -1.31
CA ASP A 241 -9.06 -14.16 -0.84
C ASP A 241 -8.94 -12.74 -1.39
N PHE A 242 -7.74 -12.16 -1.40
CA PHE A 242 -7.51 -10.81 -1.92
C PHE A 242 -7.88 -10.71 -3.40
N ASN A 243 -7.45 -11.68 -4.21
CA ASN A 243 -7.82 -11.76 -5.61
C ASN A 243 -9.34 -11.95 -5.76
N ALA A 244 -9.95 -12.89 -5.05
CA ALA A 244 -11.39 -13.13 -5.13
C ALA A 244 -12.24 -11.90 -4.77
N HIS A 245 -11.78 -11.08 -3.84
CA HIS A 245 -12.50 -9.89 -3.39
C HIS A 245 -12.37 -8.70 -4.36
N PHE A 246 -11.23 -8.55 -5.04
CA PHE A 246 -10.94 -7.38 -5.88
C PHE A 246 -10.83 -7.66 -7.39
N SER A 247 -11.04 -8.89 -7.85
CA SER A 247 -11.02 -9.25 -9.29
C SER A 247 -12.39 -9.12 -9.98
N ASN A 248 -13.31 -8.31 -9.43
CA ASN A 248 -14.61 -8.00 -10.04
C ASN A 248 -14.68 -6.55 -10.51
#